data_AF-A0A1D1XUW0-F1
#
_entry.id   AF-A0A1D1XUW0-F1
#
_cell.length_a   1.000
_cell.length_b   1.000
_cell.length_c   1.000
_cell.angle_alpha   90.00
_cell.angle_beta   90.00
_cell.angle_gamma   90.00
#
_symmetry.space_group_name_H-M   'P 1'
#
loop_
_entity.id
_entity.type
_entity.pdbx_description
1 polymer ?
#
loop_
_entity_poly.entity_id
_entity_poly.type
_entity_poly.pdbx_seq_one_letter_code
_entity_poly.pdbx_strand_id
1 'polypeptide(L)'
;SNFDQIGRGQMAMARGFSIWFLVISPLLLSASAADSKNNPADELVAVINSNRTSHKSSTLFDNPGLGCIALEYLKAFQGQCDDVSSKKPANSDFADTFAPKCGVLAPTLPPITGRLLGCQTKYVPPSQAFSDILIQNSRSLEILYDKNHTQVGAAVSGTDGGSPYFWCVLFSSGAPNNTFALEGGVVKTVRPGCFSGNNDDCSAAQGFQHGLWVLISGILLVLFYNSGL
;
A
#
# COMPACT_ATOMS: atom_id res chain seq x y z
N SER A 1 -71.70 -3.17 -42.66
CA SER A 1 -71.26 -3.98 -43.82
C SER A 1 -69.77 -4.23 -43.65
N ASN A 2 -69.31 -5.33 -43.02
CA ASN A 2 -69.27 -6.72 -43.46
C ASN A 2 -68.04 -7.06 -44.34
N PHE A 3 -67.25 -8.03 -43.85
CA PHE A 3 -66.21 -8.90 -44.47
C PHE A 3 -64.86 -8.31 -44.92
N ASP A 4 -63.71 -8.71 -44.34
CA ASP A 4 -62.93 -9.98 -44.51
C ASP A 4 -62.26 -10.06 -45.90
N GLN A 5 -61.01 -10.49 -46.13
CA GLN A 5 -60.20 -11.57 -45.54
C GLN A 5 -58.83 -11.58 -46.32
N ILE A 6 -57.75 -12.12 -45.70
CA ILE A 6 -56.66 -12.95 -46.31
C ILE A 6 -55.62 -12.26 -47.22
N GLY A 7 -54.30 -12.45 -47.09
CA GLY A 7 -53.50 -13.30 -46.21
C GLY A 7 -52.22 -13.80 -46.90
N ARG A 8 -51.19 -14.00 -46.08
CA ARG A 8 -50.26 -15.16 -46.07
C ARG A 8 -49.08 -15.21 -47.07
N GLY A 9 -47.89 -15.50 -46.49
CA GLY A 9 -46.75 -16.15 -47.16
C GLY A 9 -45.44 -15.38 -47.04
N GLN A 10 -44.76 -15.34 -45.88
CA GLN A 10 -43.76 -16.31 -45.38
C GLN A 10 -42.47 -16.47 -46.22
N MET A 11 -41.35 -16.23 -45.51
CA MET A 11 -40.10 -17.03 -45.49
C MET A 11 -39.26 -17.05 -46.79
N ALA A 12 -37.93 -17.07 -46.77
CA ALA A 12 -36.92 -17.22 -45.73
C ALA A 12 -35.54 -16.99 -46.37
N MET A 13 -34.56 -16.63 -45.52
CA MET A 13 -33.15 -17.06 -45.52
C MET A 13 -32.32 -16.93 -46.83
N ALA A 14 -31.06 -16.53 -46.87
CA ALA A 14 -29.99 -16.63 -45.87
C ALA A 14 -28.74 -15.90 -46.39
N ARG A 15 -27.84 -15.60 -45.44
CA ARG A 15 -26.36 -15.63 -45.56
C ARG A 15 -25.64 -14.52 -46.33
N GLY A 16 -24.94 -13.69 -45.56
CA GLY A 16 -23.77 -12.94 -45.97
C GLY A 16 -22.90 -12.62 -44.76
N PHE A 17 -22.03 -13.57 -44.40
CA PHE A 17 -21.01 -13.42 -43.35
C PHE A 17 -19.86 -12.61 -43.97
N SER A 18 -19.62 -11.38 -43.53
CA SER A 18 -18.40 -10.64 -43.89
C SER A 18 -17.75 -10.06 -42.64
N ILE A 19 -16.73 -10.77 -42.23
CA ILE A 19 -15.75 -10.46 -41.20
C ILE A 19 -15.07 -9.12 -41.52
N TRP A 20 -15.27 -8.12 -40.66
CA TRP A 20 -14.39 -6.95 -40.55
C TRP A 20 -13.75 -6.98 -39.16
N PHE A 21 -12.72 -7.83 -39.04
CA PHE A 21 -11.71 -7.74 -37.99
C PHE A 21 -10.55 -6.89 -38.52
N LEU A 22 -9.83 -6.25 -37.58
CA LEU A 22 -8.53 -5.55 -37.71
C LEU A 22 -8.59 -4.05 -38.00
N VAL A 23 -8.72 -3.24 -36.94
CA VAL A 23 -7.64 -2.30 -36.52
C VAL A 23 -7.73 -2.15 -35.00
N ILE A 24 -7.09 -3.07 -34.27
CA ILE A 24 -6.73 -2.84 -32.85
C ILE A 24 -5.42 -2.07 -32.92
N SER A 25 -5.43 -0.79 -32.59
CA SER A 25 -4.20 -0.02 -32.40
C SER A 25 -3.66 -0.28 -30.99
N PRO A 26 -2.49 -0.92 -30.80
CA PRO A 26 -1.93 -1.14 -29.48
C PRO A 26 -0.73 -0.21 -29.32
N LEU A 27 -0.93 1.03 -28.86
CA LEU A 27 0.20 1.88 -28.45
C LEU A 27 -0.29 3.11 -27.71
N LEU A 28 -0.64 2.91 -26.43
CA LEU A 28 -0.29 3.85 -25.37
C LEU A 28 0.07 3.01 -24.15
N LEU A 29 1.29 2.47 -24.16
CA LEU A 29 1.99 2.15 -22.91
C LEU A 29 2.34 3.50 -22.28
N SER A 30 1.37 4.13 -21.65
CA SER A 30 1.66 5.15 -20.66
C SER A 30 2.35 4.41 -19.53
N ALA A 31 3.68 4.43 -19.51
CA ALA A 31 4.40 4.25 -18.26
C ALA A 31 3.97 5.42 -17.37
N SER A 32 2.87 5.23 -16.63
CA SER A 32 2.58 6.08 -15.50
C SER A 32 3.75 5.87 -14.56
N ALA A 33 4.64 6.86 -14.47
CA ALA A 33 5.40 7.04 -13.24
C ALA A 33 4.34 7.05 -12.14
N ALA A 34 4.29 5.98 -11.34
CA ALA A 34 3.36 5.90 -10.23
C ALA A 34 3.64 7.13 -9.36
N ASP A 35 2.67 8.05 -9.35
CA ASP A 35 2.71 9.25 -8.55
C ASP A 35 2.66 8.74 -7.11
N SER A 36 3.77 8.89 -6.36
CA SER A 36 3.91 8.45 -4.96
C SER A 36 2.89 9.08 -3.99
N LYS A 37 1.93 9.85 -4.51
CA LYS A 37 0.80 10.48 -3.81
C LYS A 37 -0.19 9.51 -3.19
N ASN A 38 -0.16 8.22 -3.51
CA ASN A 38 -1.07 7.23 -2.94
C ASN A 38 -0.38 6.26 -1.97
N ASN A 39 0.76 6.64 -1.37
CA ASN A 39 1.39 5.79 -0.35
C ASN A 39 1.41 6.46 1.04
N PRO A 40 0.52 6.06 1.96
CA PRO A 40 0.51 6.60 3.32
C PRO A 40 1.83 6.42 4.09
N ALA A 41 2.67 5.45 3.72
CA ALA A 41 4.00 5.32 4.33
C ALA A 41 4.96 6.41 3.85
N ASP A 42 4.92 6.78 2.56
CA ASP A 42 5.69 7.91 2.00
C ASP A 42 5.22 9.24 2.60
N GLU A 43 3.90 9.42 2.71
CA GLU A 43 3.31 10.59 3.38
C GLU A 43 3.76 10.69 4.85
N LEU A 44 3.80 9.56 5.57
CA LEU A 44 4.28 9.55 6.96
C LEU A 44 5.75 9.97 7.06
N VAL A 45 6.62 9.49 6.16
CA VAL A 45 8.02 9.92 6.09
C VAL A 45 8.13 11.42 5.80
N ALA A 46 7.28 11.95 4.90
CA ALA A 46 7.23 13.38 4.62
C ALA A 46 6.83 14.20 5.86
N VAL A 47 5.83 13.76 6.62
CA VAL A 47 5.42 14.39 7.89
C VAL A 47 6.57 14.38 8.90
N ILE A 48 7.25 13.24 9.07
CA ILE A 48 8.40 13.10 9.98
C ILE A 48 9.52 14.09 9.61
N ASN A 49 9.91 14.14 8.34
CA ASN A 49 10.98 15.02 7.88
C ASN A 49 10.61 16.50 7.95
N SER A 50 9.36 16.86 7.64
CA SER A 50 8.84 18.22 7.81
C SER A 50 8.88 18.66 9.28
N ASN A 51 8.49 17.76 10.19
CA ASN A 51 8.53 18.03 11.62
C ASN A 51 9.97 18.15 12.16
N ARG A 52 10.87 17.24 11.78
CA ARG A 52 12.31 17.29 12.13
C ARG A 52 12.96 18.60 11.68
N THR A 53 12.73 19.02 10.44
CA THR A 53 13.30 20.26 9.90
C THR A 53 12.74 21.51 10.56
N SER A 54 11.44 21.51 10.91
CA SER A 54 10.82 22.56 11.73
C SER A 54 11.47 22.68 13.12
N HIS A 55 12.02 21.59 13.64
CA HIS A 55 12.80 21.53 14.88
C HIS A 55 14.33 21.62 14.69
N LYS A 56 14.80 22.09 13.53
CA LYS A 56 16.22 22.27 13.19
C LYS A 56 17.05 20.98 13.18
N SER A 57 16.39 19.83 13.09
CA SER A 57 17.03 18.54 12.82
C SER A 57 17.17 18.30 11.32
N SER A 58 18.13 17.47 10.92
CA SER A 58 18.32 17.10 9.52
C SER A 58 17.19 16.23 8.99
N THR A 59 16.88 16.41 7.70
CA THR A 59 16.09 15.45 6.91
C THR A 59 16.78 14.09 6.90
N LEU A 60 15.98 13.03 7.06
CA LEU A 60 16.43 11.65 6.96
C LEU A 60 16.18 11.12 5.56
N PHE A 61 17.10 10.28 5.08
CA PHE A 61 16.93 9.59 3.81
C PHE A 61 15.87 8.49 3.94
N ASP A 62 14.85 8.53 3.07
CA ASP A 62 13.83 7.48 2.99
C ASP A 62 14.42 6.24 2.32
N ASN A 63 14.64 5.18 3.11
CA ASN A 63 15.27 3.96 2.64
C ASN A 63 14.21 2.86 2.43
N PRO A 64 14.01 2.36 1.20
CA PRO A 64 12.96 1.38 0.92
C PRO A 64 13.23 0.00 1.55
N GLY A 65 14.50 -0.39 1.71
CA GLY A 65 14.86 -1.60 2.44
C GLY A 65 14.47 -1.50 3.92
N LEU A 66 14.70 -0.34 4.54
CA LEU A 66 14.28 -0.06 5.91
C LEU A 66 12.75 0.00 6.04
N GLY A 67 12.06 0.59 5.06
CA GLY A 67 10.60 0.58 4.97
C GLY A 67 10.04 -0.84 4.92
N CYS A 68 10.58 -1.69 4.04
CA CYS A 68 10.14 -3.08 3.94
C CYS A 68 10.36 -3.84 5.27
N ILE A 69 11.51 -3.63 5.91
CA ILE A 69 11.81 -4.23 7.21
C ILE A 69 10.82 -3.74 8.28
N ALA A 70 10.38 -2.48 8.24
CA ALA A 70 9.33 -1.97 9.10
C ALA A 70 7.99 -2.72 8.88
N LEU A 71 7.68 -3.10 7.64
CA LEU A 71 6.48 -3.88 7.33
C LEU A 71 6.58 -5.32 7.83
N GLU A 72 7.72 -5.99 7.67
CA GLU A 72 7.93 -7.33 8.25
C GLU A 72 7.92 -7.30 9.78
N TYR A 73 8.45 -6.24 10.39
CA TYR A 73 8.34 -6.02 11.83
C TYR A 73 6.89 -5.86 12.28
N LEU A 74 6.04 -5.16 11.52
CA LEU A 74 4.60 -5.08 11.80
C LEU A 74 3.92 -6.47 11.76
N LYS A 75 4.26 -7.28 10.76
CA LYS A 75 3.65 -8.62 10.60
C LYS A 75 3.99 -9.57 11.74
N ALA A 76 5.11 -9.36 12.43
CA ALA A 76 5.48 -10.15 13.59
C ALA A 76 4.46 -10.03 14.76
N PHE A 77 3.68 -8.94 14.81
CA PHE A 77 2.61 -8.74 15.80
C PHE A 77 1.28 -9.40 15.41
N GLN A 78 1.20 -10.04 14.23
CA GLN A 78 0.07 -10.88 13.80
C GLN A 78 -1.32 -10.19 13.87
N GLY A 79 -1.36 -8.87 13.73
CA GLY A 79 -2.63 -8.12 13.78
C GLY A 79 -3.18 -7.87 15.18
N GLN A 80 -2.40 -8.06 16.25
CA GLN A 80 -2.83 -7.82 17.63
C GLN A 80 -2.25 -6.51 18.18
N CYS A 81 -3.10 -5.50 18.45
CA CYS A 81 -2.63 -4.22 19.02
C CYS A 81 -1.97 -4.38 20.39
N ASP A 82 -2.46 -5.29 21.23
CA ASP A 82 -1.92 -5.50 22.59
C ASP A 82 -0.47 -6.01 22.58
N ASP A 83 -0.10 -6.72 21.51
CA ASP A 83 1.25 -7.26 21.31
C ASP A 83 2.27 -6.16 20.99
N VAL A 84 1.85 -5.00 20.49
CA VAL A 84 2.74 -3.85 20.21
C VAL A 84 3.48 -3.39 21.47
N SER A 85 2.82 -3.46 22.62
CA SER A 85 3.37 -3.05 23.91
C SER A 85 4.07 -4.20 24.67
N SER A 86 3.67 -5.44 24.43
CA SER A 86 4.04 -6.59 25.26
C SER A 86 4.94 -7.63 24.57
N LYS A 87 4.92 -7.72 23.23
CA LYS A 87 5.65 -8.73 22.43
C LYS A 87 6.49 -8.09 21.33
N LYS A 88 7.41 -7.23 21.72
CA LYS A 88 8.36 -6.61 20.80
C LYS A 88 9.34 -7.66 20.24
N PRO A 89 9.42 -7.85 18.91
CA PRO A 89 10.44 -8.70 18.29
C PRO A 89 11.86 -8.30 18.70
N ALA A 90 12.75 -9.28 18.75
CA ALA A 90 14.12 -9.08 19.21
C ALA A 90 14.91 -8.22 18.22
N ASN A 91 15.98 -7.57 18.70
CA ASN A 91 16.83 -6.76 17.84
C ASN A 91 17.59 -7.59 16.80
N SER A 92 17.87 -8.86 17.11
CA SER A 92 18.47 -9.81 16.17
C SER A 92 17.57 -10.08 14.97
N ASP A 93 16.24 -10.07 15.17
CA ASP A 93 15.27 -10.43 14.13
C ASP A 93 15.30 -9.48 12.93
N PHE A 94 15.77 -8.23 13.10
CA PHE A 94 15.98 -7.31 11.98
C PHE A 94 16.96 -7.87 10.94
N ALA A 95 18.10 -8.39 11.38
CA ALA A 95 19.11 -8.96 10.50
C ALA A 95 18.77 -10.42 10.12
N ASP A 96 18.28 -11.20 11.06
CA ASP A 96 18.17 -12.65 10.90
C ASP A 96 16.86 -13.08 10.22
N THR A 97 15.80 -12.27 10.35
CA THR A 97 14.45 -12.64 9.88
C THR A 97 13.86 -11.63 8.91
N PHE A 98 13.89 -10.33 9.23
CA PHE A 98 13.16 -9.31 8.45
C PHE A 98 13.94 -8.87 7.20
N ALA A 99 15.24 -8.58 7.33
CA ALA A 99 16.06 -8.16 6.20
C ALA A 99 16.07 -9.18 5.03
N PRO A 100 16.26 -10.50 5.26
CA PRO A 100 16.27 -11.48 4.16
C PRO A 100 14.95 -11.54 3.38
N LYS A 101 13.82 -11.35 4.07
CA LYS A 101 12.49 -11.32 3.42
C LYS A 101 12.30 -10.11 2.51
N CYS A 102 12.96 -9.00 2.83
CA CYS A 102 13.01 -7.80 2.01
C CYS A 102 14.06 -7.86 0.89
N GLY A 103 14.85 -8.94 0.83
CA GLY A 103 16.00 -9.03 -0.05
C GLY A 103 17.18 -8.18 0.41
N VAL A 104 17.14 -7.61 1.61
CA VAL A 104 18.26 -6.84 2.18
C VAL A 104 19.33 -7.82 2.66
N LEU A 105 20.56 -7.60 2.23
CA LEU A 105 21.71 -8.37 2.69
C LEU A 105 22.03 -7.98 4.14
N ALA A 106 21.90 -8.92 5.08
CA ALA A 106 22.12 -8.71 6.51
C ALA A 106 23.44 -7.97 6.86
N PRO A 107 24.59 -8.25 6.21
CA PRO A 107 25.84 -7.52 6.48
C PRO A 107 25.80 -6.02 6.15
N THR A 108 24.82 -5.60 5.35
CA THR A 108 24.65 -4.20 4.93
C THR A 108 23.57 -3.48 5.73
N LEU A 109 22.93 -4.17 6.68
CA LEU A 109 21.94 -3.60 7.59
C LEU A 109 22.68 -2.77 8.67
N PRO A 110 22.51 -1.45 8.70
CA PRO A 110 23.03 -0.64 9.78
C PRO A 110 22.22 -0.85 11.07
N PRO A 111 22.76 -0.47 12.24
CA PRO A 111 22.03 -0.53 13.49
C PRO A 111 20.68 0.20 13.40
N ILE A 112 19.62 -0.43 13.92
CA ILE A 112 18.32 0.23 14.13
C ILE A 112 18.43 1.09 15.39
N THR A 113 18.43 2.40 15.20
CA THR A 113 18.68 3.39 16.27
C THR A 113 17.42 3.89 16.94
N GLY A 114 16.26 3.71 16.31
CA GLY A 114 14.99 4.21 16.83
C GLY A 114 13.82 3.45 16.26
N ARG A 115 12.73 3.38 17.04
CA ARG A 115 11.47 2.75 16.62
C ARG A 115 10.29 3.51 17.21
N LEU A 116 9.35 3.86 16.35
CA LEU A 116 8.02 4.30 16.76
C LEU A 116 7.03 3.30 16.19
N LEU A 117 6.14 2.82 17.03
CA LEU A 117 5.19 1.78 16.69
C LEU A 117 3.88 2.09 17.38
N GLY A 118 2.79 1.93 16.64
CA GLY A 118 1.47 2.16 17.18
C GLY A 118 0.40 1.38 16.43
N CYS A 119 -0.73 1.21 17.09
CA CYS A 119 -1.86 0.46 16.58
C CYS A 119 -3.16 1.17 16.96
N GLN A 120 -4.12 1.19 16.04
CA GLN A 120 -5.45 1.75 16.26
C GLN A 120 -6.51 0.90 15.56
N THR A 121 -7.72 0.89 16.12
CA THR A 121 -8.86 0.18 15.52
C THR A 121 -9.46 0.92 14.33
N LYS A 122 -9.23 2.23 14.20
CA LYS A 122 -9.69 3.03 13.06
C LYS A 122 -8.50 3.51 12.26
N TYR A 123 -8.65 3.52 10.94
CA TYR A 123 -7.68 4.18 10.08
C TYR A 123 -7.70 5.68 10.38
N VAL A 124 -6.53 6.26 10.47
CA VAL A 124 -6.33 7.70 10.56
C VAL A 124 -5.31 8.11 9.50
N PRO A 125 -5.37 9.34 8.98
CA PRO A 125 -4.38 9.80 8.00
C PRO A 125 -2.97 9.87 8.61
N PRO A 126 -1.89 9.82 7.80
CA PRO A 126 -0.50 9.81 8.27
C PRO A 126 -0.13 10.94 9.25
N SER A 127 -0.64 12.16 9.02
CA SER A 127 -0.41 13.30 9.91
C SER A 127 -1.00 13.10 11.31
N GLN A 128 -2.18 12.48 11.38
CA GLN A 128 -2.82 12.14 12.64
C GLN A 128 -2.16 10.92 13.29
N ALA A 129 -1.74 9.93 12.49
CA ALA A 129 -0.97 8.80 13.01
C ALA A 129 0.34 9.28 13.67
N PHE A 130 1.01 10.26 13.06
CA PHE A 130 2.18 10.90 13.63
C PHE A 130 1.89 11.53 15.00
N SER A 131 0.89 12.42 15.12
CA SER A 131 0.64 13.15 16.36
C SER A 131 -0.01 12.30 17.47
N ASP A 132 -1.02 11.50 17.11
CA ASP A 132 -1.91 10.89 18.10
C ASP A 132 -1.46 9.47 18.48
N ILE A 133 -0.68 8.82 17.61
CA ILE A 133 -0.27 7.41 17.78
C ILE A 133 1.23 7.28 18.02
N LEU A 134 2.06 7.89 17.17
CA LEU A 134 3.50 7.66 17.19
C LEU A 134 4.24 8.59 18.15
N ILE A 135 3.80 9.85 18.28
CA ILE A 135 4.44 10.88 19.12
C ILE A 135 3.60 11.16 20.37
N GLN A 136 3.50 10.18 21.27
CA GLN A 136 2.63 10.27 22.44
C GLN A 136 3.30 10.84 23.70
N ASN A 137 4.64 10.88 23.77
CA ASN A 137 5.36 11.27 24.98
C ASN A 137 6.78 11.80 24.70
N SER A 138 7.46 12.27 25.75
CA SER A 138 8.83 12.80 25.64
C SER A 138 9.81 11.79 25.04
N ARG A 139 9.66 10.49 25.35
CA ARG A 139 10.51 9.43 24.79
C ARG A 139 10.36 9.30 23.28
N SER A 140 9.14 9.42 22.75
CA SER A 140 8.93 9.44 21.31
C SER A 140 9.55 10.66 20.62
N LEU A 141 9.57 11.82 21.29
CA LEU A 141 10.25 13.02 20.80
C LEU A 141 11.79 12.88 20.84
N GLU A 142 12.34 12.26 21.89
CA GLU A 142 13.77 11.95 21.99
C GLU A 142 14.21 11.04 20.84
N ILE A 143 13.43 10.01 20.53
CA ILE A 143 13.67 9.14 19.36
C ILE A 143 13.56 9.97 18.07
N LEU A 144 12.46 10.73 17.89
CA LEU A 144 12.22 11.48 16.66
C LEU A 144 13.34 12.48 16.33
N TYR A 145 13.93 13.12 17.33
CA TYR A 145 14.95 14.16 17.15
C TYR A 145 16.38 13.70 17.42
N ASP A 146 16.61 12.40 17.60
CA ASP A 146 17.98 11.88 17.72
C ASP A 146 18.79 12.24 16.45
N LYS A 147 20.00 12.75 16.69
CA LYS A 147 20.96 13.19 15.66
C LYS A 147 21.72 12.02 15.05
N ASN A 148 21.71 10.86 15.68
CA ASN A 148 22.33 9.65 15.17
C ASN A 148 21.53 9.03 14.02
N HIS A 149 20.28 9.45 13.83
CA HIS A 149 19.45 9.00 12.73
C HIS A 149 19.92 9.65 11.43
N THR A 150 20.18 8.82 10.42
CA THR A 150 20.49 9.29 9.05
C THR A 150 19.50 8.75 8.02
N GLN A 151 18.78 7.68 8.35
CA GLN A 151 17.80 7.03 7.48
C GLN A 151 16.51 6.76 8.25
N VAL A 152 15.41 6.76 7.51
CA VAL A 152 14.06 6.45 7.99
C VAL A 152 13.39 5.49 7.01
N GLY A 153 12.55 4.61 7.53
CA GLY A 153 11.64 3.81 6.73
C GLY A 153 10.33 3.66 7.51
N ALA A 154 9.21 3.81 6.82
CA ALA A 154 7.90 3.68 7.42
C ALA A 154 7.12 2.54 6.78
N ALA A 155 6.20 1.96 7.56
CA ALA A 155 5.25 0.99 7.07
C ALA A 155 3.88 1.19 7.72
N VAL A 156 2.86 0.87 6.95
CA VAL A 156 1.48 0.77 7.42
C VAL A 156 0.90 -0.56 6.99
N SER A 157 0.14 -1.19 7.89
CA SER A 157 -0.58 -2.41 7.57
C SER A 157 -1.94 -2.42 8.26
N GLY A 158 -2.93 -2.99 7.59
CA GLY A 158 -4.19 -3.41 8.20
C GLY A 158 -4.28 -4.94 8.19
N THR A 159 -5.24 -5.51 8.89
CA THR A 159 -5.59 -6.91 8.69
C THR A 159 -6.30 -7.09 7.34
N ASP A 160 -6.32 -8.31 6.80
CA ASP A 160 -6.93 -8.63 5.50
C ASP A 160 -8.44 -8.30 5.49
N GLY A 161 -8.76 -7.04 5.17
CA GLY A 161 -10.13 -6.51 5.13
C GLY A 161 -10.45 -5.38 6.11
N GLY A 162 -9.50 -4.93 6.96
CA GLY A 162 -9.74 -3.78 7.83
C GLY A 162 -8.84 -3.66 9.06
N SER A 163 -9.46 -3.27 10.18
CA SER A 163 -8.81 -3.00 11.45
C SER A 163 -8.27 -4.26 12.14
N PRO A 164 -7.26 -4.16 13.02
CA PRO A 164 -6.59 -2.91 13.39
C PRO A 164 -5.52 -2.46 12.38
N TYR A 165 -5.26 -1.16 12.40
CA TYR A 165 -4.26 -0.48 11.58
C TYR A 165 -3.00 -0.24 12.41
N PHE A 166 -1.87 -0.66 11.86
CA PHE A 166 -0.56 -0.55 12.47
C PHE A 166 0.29 0.45 11.71
N TRP A 167 1.06 1.22 12.47
CA TRP A 167 2.02 2.19 11.96
C TRP A 167 3.37 1.88 12.57
N CYS A 168 4.39 1.70 11.73
CA CYS A 168 5.76 1.54 12.18
C CYS A 168 6.67 2.52 11.47
N VAL A 169 7.56 3.14 12.25
CA VAL A 169 8.68 3.93 11.77
C VAL A 169 9.94 3.35 12.37
N LEU A 170 10.89 2.99 11.51
CA LEU A 170 12.23 2.60 11.92
C LEU A 170 13.22 3.69 11.53
N PHE A 171 14.16 3.92 12.43
CA PHE A 171 15.29 4.81 12.19
C PHE A 171 16.60 4.03 12.24
N SER A 172 17.56 4.44 11.42
CA SER A 172 18.87 3.80 11.38
C SER A 172 20.01 4.79 11.17
N SER A 173 21.21 4.38 11.56
CA SER A 173 22.47 5.09 11.36
C SER A 173 23.33 4.40 10.30
N GLY A 174 23.41 4.98 9.11
CA GLY A 174 24.20 4.44 8.00
C GLY A 174 24.32 5.41 6.84
N ALA A 175 25.27 5.16 5.93
CA ALA A 175 25.44 5.97 4.72
C ALA A 175 24.37 5.57 3.68
N PRO A 176 23.50 6.49 3.21
CA PRO A 176 22.39 6.18 2.30
C PRO A 176 22.76 5.32 1.08
N ASN A 177 23.97 5.49 0.54
CA ASN A 177 24.39 4.84 -0.70
C ASN A 177 25.09 3.47 -0.51
N ASN A 178 25.34 3.04 0.73
CA ASN A 178 26.14 1.82 1.00
C ASN A 178 25.50 0.90 2.05
N THR A 179 24.21 1.09 2.31
CA THR A 179 23.46 0.34 3.31
C THR A 179 22.14 -0.15 2.76
N PHE A 180 21.61 -1.23 3.34
CA PHE A 180 20.41 -1.91 2.85
C PHE A 180 20.58 -2.40 1.40
N ALA A 181 21.74 -2.95 1.07
CA ALA A 181 22.00 -3.49 -0.26
C ALA A 181 21.05 -4.66 -0.56
N LEU A 182 20.56 -4.70 -1.79
CA LEU A 182 19.47 -5.58 -2.19
C LEU A 182 19.99 -6.72 -3.04
N GLU A 183 19.60 -7.94 -2.68
CA GLU A 183 19.73 -9.13 -3.49
C GLU A 183 18.88 -8.96 -4.77
N GLY A 184 19.54 -8.81 -5.92
CA GLY A 184 18.87 -8.57 -7.20
C GLY A 184 18.52 -7.10 -7.49
N GLY A 185 18.96 -6.15 -6.66
CA GLY A 185 18.92 -4.71 -6.95
C GLY A 185 17.58 -4.00 -6.74
N VAL A 186 16.50 -4.72 -6.41
CA VAL A 186 15.17 -4.17 -6.11
C VAL A 186 14.65 -4.76 -4.80
N VAL A 187 13.91 -3.96 -4.02
CA VAL A 187 13.35 -4.43 -2.75
C VAL A 187 12.27 -5.45 -3.05
N LYS A 188 12.25 -6.58 -2.32
CA LYS A 188 11.18 -7.56 -2.48
C LYS A 188 9.87 -6.93 -2.00
N THR A 189 8.86 -6.88 -2.86
CA THR A 189 7.53 -6.38 -2.46
C THR A 189 6.91 -7.33 -1.44
N VAL A 190 6.45 -6.76 -0.33
CA VAL A 190 5.91 -7.49 0.81
C VAL A 190 4.45 -7.10 1.01
N ARG A 191 3.54 -8.08 1.09
CA ARG A 191 2.09 -7.91 1.30
C ARG A 191 1.57 -8.83 2.42
N PRO A 192 0.44 -8.55 3.08
CA PRO A 192 -0.36 -7.31 2.99
C PRO A 192 0.35 -6.12 3.66
N GLY A 193 -0.12 -4.90 3.35
CA GLY A 193 0.44 -3.64 3.84
C GLY A 193 1.36 -2.94 2.84
N CYS A 194 1.95 -1.84 3.28
CA CYS A 194 2.72 -0.91 2.45
C CYS A 194 3.89 -0.32 3.23
N PHE A 195 4.92 0.08 2.50
CA PHE A 195 6.11 0.69 3.07
C PHE A 195 6.64 1.82 2.19
N SER A 196 7.43 2.70 2.79
CA SER A 196 7.97 3.89 2.12
C SER A 196 9.10 3.56 1.14
N GLY A 197 9.28 4.40 0.14
CA GLY A 197 10.35 4.32 -0.85
C GLY A 197 10.18 3.25 -1.93
N ASN A 198 9.16 2.39 -1.88
CA ASN A 198 8.95 1.34 -2.91
C ASN A 198 8.28 1.85 -4.20
N ASN A 199 7.81 3.10 -4.20
CA ASN A 199 7.04 3.73 -5.29
C ASN A 199 5.83 2.89 -5.78
N ASP A 200 5.31 2.01 -4.91
CA ASP A 200 4.13 1.19 -5.16
C ASP A 200 2.87 1.97 -4.73
N ASP A 201 1.84 1.93 -5.57
CA ASP A 201 0.51 2.40 -5.16
C ASP A 201 0.00 1.58 -3.98
N CYS A 202 -0.15 2.24 -2.84
CA CYS A 202 -0.70 1.67 -1.63
C CYS A 202 -2.11 2.21 -1.42
N SER A 203 -3.09 1.58 -2.05
CA SER A 203 -4.48 1.87 -1.74
C SER A 203 -4.78 1.41 -0.31
N ALA A 204 -4.60 2.29 0.68
CA ALA A 204 -5.16 2.15 2.01
C ALA A 204 -6.69 2.16 1.87
N ALA A 205 -7.27 0.99 1.65
CA ALA A 205 -8.70 0.79 1.56
C ALA A 205 -9.43 1.89 0.76
N GLN A 206 -9.18 2.01 -0.56
CA GLN A 206 -10.28 2.44 -1.42
C GLN A 206 -11.28 1.30 -1.47
N GLY A 207 -12.11 1.20 -0.44
CA GLY A 207 -13.33 0.41 -0.46
C GLY A 207 -14.31 1.02 -1.46
N PHE A 208 -14.00 1.00 -2.76
CA PHE A 208 -14.91 1.50 -3.80
C PHE A 208 -14.74 0.85 -5.18
N GLN A 209 -14.07 -0.29 -5.31
CA GLN A 209 -14.25 -1.14 -6.51
C GLN A 209 -15.48 -2.06 -6.42
N HIS A 210 -16.07 -2.26 -5.22
CA HIS A 210 -17.33 -2.98 -5.08
C HIS A 210 -18.55 -2.16 -5.54
N GLY A 211 -18.47 -0.82 -5.59
CA GLY A 211 -19.57 0.02 -6.09
C GLY A 211 -19.82 -0.15 -7.59
N LEU A 212 -18.76 -0.33 -8.39
CA LEU A 212 -18.89 -0.48 -9.84
C LEU A 212 -19.49 -1.84 -10.22
N TRP A 213 -19.10 -2.92 -9.53
CA TRP A 213 -19.67 -4.25 -9.74
C TRP A 213 -21.13 -4.36 -9.27
N VAL A 214 -21.52 -3.64 -8.21
CA VAL A 214 -22.93 -3.56 -7.76
C VAL A 214 -23.79 -2.77 -8.76
N LEU A 215 -23.25 -1.70 -9.36
CA LEU A 215 -23.95 -0.97 -10.42
C LEU A 215 -24.11 -1.80 -11.70
N ILE A 216 -23.07 -2.54 -12.11
CA ILE A 216 -23.12 -3.42 -13.29
C ILE A 216 -24.12 -4.58 -13.08
N SER A 217 -24.12 -5.21 -11.89
CA SER A 217 -25.06 -6.29 -11.58
C SER A 217 -26.50 -5.80 -11.41
N GLY A 218 -26.72 -4.61 -10.85
CA GLY A 218 -28.03 -3.98 -10.77
C GLY A 218 -28.62 -3.65 -12.14
N ILE A 219 -27.81 -3.12 -13.07
CA ILE A 219 -28.25 -2.83 -14.44
C ILE A 219 -28.59 -4.12 -15.21
N LEU A 220 -27.80 -5.19 -15.04
CA LEU A 220 -28.08 -6.50 -15.63
C LEU A 220 -29.41 -7.08 -15.13
N LEU A 221 -29.70 -7.02 -13.83
CA LEU A 221 -30.96 -7.50 -13.27
C LEU A 221 -32.19 -6.75 -13.82
N VAL A 222 -32.08 -5.43 -13.98
CA VAL A 222 -33.17 -4.61 -14.56
C VAL A 222 -33.39 -4.93 -16.05
N LEU A 223 -32.32 -5.21 -16.80
CA LEU A 223 -32.44 -5.61 -18.20
C LEU A 223 -33.04 -7.01 -18.35
N PHE A 224 -32.65 -7.98 -17.52
CA PHE A 224 -33.24 -9.33 -17.50
C PHE A 224 -34.74 -9.30 -17.16
N TYR A 225 -35.13 -8.52 -16.15
CA TYR A 225 -36.54 -8.43 -15.75
C TYR A 225 -37.43 -7.79 -16.84
N ASN A 226 -36.91 -6.84 -17.60
CA ASN A 226 -37.64 -6.19 -18.70
C ASN A 226 -37.62 -6.98 -20.02
N SER A 227 -36.76 -7.99 -20.17
CA SER A 227 -36.68 -8.82 -21.38
C SER A 227 -37.40 -10.18 -21.25
N GLY A 228 -37.99 -10.48 -20.08
CA GLY A 228 -38.94 -11.57 -19.93
C GLY A 228 -38.38 -12.96 -20.27
N LEU A 229 -37.14 -13.24 -19.85
CA LEU A 229 -36.59 -14.60 -19.83
C LEU A 229 -36.80 -15.25 -18.45
#